data_AF-A0AAJ6NSL1-F1
#
_entry.id   AF-A0AAJ6NSL1-F1
#
_cell.length_a   1.000
_cell.length_b   1.000
_cell.length_c   1.000
_cell.angle_alpha   90.00
_cell.angle_beta   90.00
_cell.angle_gamma   90.00
#
_symmetry.space_group_name_H-M   'P 1'
#
loop_
_entity.id
_entity.type
_entity.pdbx_description
1 polymer ?
#
loop_
_entity_poly.entity_id
_entity_poly.type
_entity_poly.pdbx_seq_one_letter_code
_entity_poly.pdbx_strand_id
1 'polypeptide(L)' 'MSLEQNKAIVLQFYKAVNQGNLEQAKEMLALNIVVHIMTGSVIRSSDNFFEHLQMARSTFPDVYYTIETDTSV' A
#
# COMPACT_ATOMS: atom_id res chain seq x y z
N MET A 1 16.98 3.51 -8.90
CA MET A 1 16.71 2.13 -8.42
C MET A 1 16.46 1.24 -9.62
N SER A 2 16.81 -0.04 -9.53
CA SER A 2 16.47 -1.02 -10.56
C SER A 2 14.99 -1.41 -10.46
N LEU A 3 14.46 -2.02 -11.53
CA LEU A 3 13.10 -2.54 -11.57
C LEU A 3 12.84 -3.52 -10.41
N GLU A 4 13.77 -4.44 -10.18
CA GLU A 4 13.64 -5.46 -9.13
C GLU A 4 13.66 -4.85 -7.72
N GLN A 5 14.43 -3.79 -7.50
CA GLN A 5 14.40 -3.04 -6.24
C GLN A 5 13.04 -2.37 -6.02
N ASN A 6 12.47 -1.76 -7.06
CA ASN A 6 11.16 -1.12 -6.96
C ASN A 6 10.06 -2.14 -6.65
N LYS A 7 10.07 -3.30 -7.33
CA LYS A 7 9.13 -4.40 -7.05
C LYS A 7 9.27 -4.90 -5.61
N ALA A 8 10.49 -5.09 -5.13
CA ALA A 8 10.76 -5.55 -3.77
C ALA A 8 10.18 -4.59 -2.71
N ILE A 9 10.27 -3.27 -2.92
CA ILE A 9 9.68 -2.27 -2.02
C ILE A 9 8.15 -2.42 -1.95
N VAL A 10 7.49 -2.57 -3.09
CA VAL A 10 6.02 -2.75 -3.14
C VAL A 10 5.61 -4.03 -2.41
N LEU A 11 6.33 -5.14 -2.61
CA LEU A 11 6.05 -6.40 -1.91
C LEU A 11 6.24 -6.28 -0.40
N GLN A 12 7.29 -5.59 0.05
CA GLN A 12 7.54 -5.34 1.48
C GLN A 12 6.44 -4.48 2.10
N PHE A 13 5.96 -3.46 1.37
CA PHE A 13 4.87 -2.60 1.81
C PHE A 13 3.59 -3.42 2.09
N TYR A 14 3.12 -4.21 1.12
CA TYR A 14 1.90 -5.00 1.31
C TYR A 14 2.06 -6.11 2.36
N LYS A 15 3.27 -6.66 2.50
CA LYS A 15 3.59 -7.57 3.61
C LYS A 15 3.40 -6.89 4.97
N ALA A 16 3.92 -5.66 5.15
CA ALA A 16 3.76 -4.90 6.38
C ALA A 16 2.27 -4.58 6.66
N VAL A 17 1.52 -4.17 5.62
CA VAL A 17 0.06 -3.94 5.72
C VAL A 17 -0.68 -5.20 6.17
N ASN A 18 -0.43 -6.35 5.54
CA ASN A 18 -1.06 -7.63 5.89
C ASN A 18 -0.76 -8.04 7.35
N GLN A 19 0.47 -7.81 7.81
CA GLN A 19 0.88 -8.09 9.19
C GLN A 19 0.31 -7.10 10.23
N GLY A 20 -0.31 -6.01 9.78
CA GLY A 20 -0.76 -4.93 10.65
C GLY A 20 0.35 -4.06 11.19
N ASN A 21 1.56 -4.18 10.64
CA ASN A 21 2.67 -3.29 10.95
C ASN A 21 2.55 -2.02 10.09
N LEU A 22 1.54 -1.22 10.41
CA LEU A 22 1.18 -0.03 9.66
C LEU A 22 2.31 1.03 9.74
N GLU A 23 2.96 1.21 10.89
CA GLU A 23 4.11 2.13 11.02
C GLU A 23 5.25 1.80 10.04
N GLN A 24 5.60 0.52 9.93
CA GLN A 24 6.60 0.07 8.95
C GLN A 24 6.13 0.32 7.51
N ALA A 25 4.85 0.14 7.21
CA ALA A 25 4.31 0.44 5.89
C ALA A 25 4.41 1.95 5.58
N LYS A 26 4.20 2.81 6.58
CA LYS A 26 4.28 4.26 6.44
C LYS A 26 5.70 4.75 6.10
N GLU A 27 6.73 4.13 6.68
CA GLU A 27 8.14 4.46 6.38
C GLU A 27 8.52 4.23 4.91
N MET A 28 7.80 3.33 4.21
CA MET A 28 8.05 3.01 2.80
C MET A 28 7.38 4.00 1.84
N LEU A 29 6.56 4.93 2.34
CA LEU A 29 5.82 5.88 1.53
C LEU A 29 6.50 7.25 1.51
N ALA A 30 6.47 7.88 0.34
CA ALA A 30 6.84 9.29 0.25
C ALA A 30 5.80 10.15 0.98
N LEU A 31 6.26 11.15 1.75
CA LEU A 31 5.37 12.07 2.48
C LEU A 31 4.34 12.76 1.57
N ASN A 32 4.72 13.04 0.32
CA ASN A 32 3.93 13.70 -0.70
C ASN A 32 3.28 12.73 -1.70
N ILE A 33 3.10 11.45 -1.34
CA ILE A 33 2.44 10.47 -2.21
C ILE A 33 1.06 10.96 -2.69
N VAL A 34 0.74 10.63 -3.94
CA VAL A 34 -0.57 10.82 -4.53
C VAL A 34 -1.10 9.45 -4.96
N VAL A 35 -2.20 9.02 -4.35
CA VAL A 35 -2.84 7.75 -4.65
C VAL A 35 -4.14 8.01 -5.40
N HIS A 36 -4.28 7.39 -6.57
CA HIS A 36 -5.48 7.43 -7.38
C HIS A 36 -6.27 6.14 -7.15
N ILE A 37 -7.47 6.26 -6.59
CA ILE A 37 -8.37 5.13 -6.36
C ILE A 37 -9.27 4.98 -7.58
N MET A 38 -9.56 3.73 -7.99
CA MET A 38 -10.40 3.43 -9.15
C MET A 38 -11.80 4.03 -9.08
N THR A 39 -12.30 4.38 -7.88
CA THR A 39 -13.58 5.07 -7.67
C THR A 39 -13.54 6.56 -8.04
N GLY A 40 -12.41 7.08 -8.52
CA GLY A 40 -12.21 8.49 -8.88
C GLY A 40 -11.70 9.37 -7.74
N SER A 41 -11.54 8.82 -6.53
CA SER A 41 -10.98 9.53 -5.39
C SER A 41 -9.46 9.68 -5.49
N VAL A 42 -8.94 10.81 -5.03
CA VAL A 42 -7.49 11.07 -4.97
C VAL A 42 -7.09 11.35 -3.53
N ILE A 43 -6.22 10.50 -2.98
CA ILE A 43 -5.62 10.70 -1.66
C ILE A 43 -4.28 11.42 -1.86
N ARG A 44 -4.10 12.52 -1.13
CA ARG A 44 -2.86 13.28 -1.12
C ARG A 44 -2.24 13.17 0.27
N SER A 45 -0.94 12.94 0.32
CA SER A 45 -0.13 12.69 1.52
C SER A 45 -0.15 11.25 2.04
N SER A 46 0.97 10.88 2.67
CA SER A 46 1.14 9.58 3.33
C SER A 46 0.21 9.39 4.53
N ASP A 47 -0.07 10.46 5.29
CA ASP A 47 -0.96 10.41 6.46
C ASP A 47 -2.41 10.08 6.05
N ASN A 48 -2.94 10.77 5.03
CA ASN A 48 -4.29 10.49 4.55
C ASN A 48 -4.42 9.07 3.95
N PHE A 49 -3.35 8.56 3.33
CA PHE A 49 -3.34 7.18 2.84
C PHE A 49 -3.27 6.17 3.98
N PHE A 50 -2.55 6.50 5.05
CA PHE A 50 -2.49 5.70 6.25
C PHE A 50 -3.84 5.58 6.96
N GLU A 51 -4.54 6.70 7.14
CA GLU A 51 -5.91 6.72 7.68
C GLU A 51 -6.85 5.87 6.83
N HIS A 52 -6.70 5.91 5.50
CA HIS A 52 -7.48 5.06 4.59
C HIS A 52 -7.23 3.56 4.83
N LEU A 53 -5.97 3.15 5.03
CA LEU A 53 -5.63 1.75 5.35
C LEU A 53 -6.19 1.33 6.71
N GLN A 54 -6.15 2.21 7.72
CA GLN A 54 -6.76 1.94 9.02
C GLN A 54 -8.27 1.76 8.92
N MET A 55 -8.96 2.65 8.20
CA MET A 55 -10.39 2.57 7.93
C MET A 55 -10.75 1.26 7.19
N ALA A 56 -9.96 0.87 6.18
CA ALA A 56 -10.19 -0.37 5.45
C ALA A 56 -10.11 -1.58 6.39
N ARG A 57 -9.10 -1.63 7.28
CA ARG A 57 -8.93 -2.71 8.25
C ARG A 57 -9.99 -2.71 9.35
N SER A 58 -10.47 -1.55 9.80
CA SER A 58 -11.58 -1.50 10.77
C SER A 58 -12.90 -1.97 10.17
N THR A 59 -13.09 -1.78 8.85
CA THR A 59 -14.29 -2.20 8.12
C THR A 59 -14.22 -3.68 7.72
N PHE A 60 -13.04 -4.15 7.33
CA PHE A 60 -12.75 -5.52 6.92
C PHE A 60 -11.56 -6.06 7.74
N PRO A 61 -11.81 -6.62 8.94
CA PRO A 61 -10.74 -7.04 9.85
C PRO A 61 -9.83 -8.14 9.30
N ASP A 62 -10.34 -8.92 8.35
CA ASP A 62 -9.70 -10.03 7.66
C ASP A 62 -9.10 -9.63 6.30
N VAL A 63 -9.04 -8.34 5.98
CA VAL A 63 -8.45 -7.86 4.73
C VAL A 63 -7.02 -8.37 4.55
N TYR A 64 -6.77 -8.95 3.38
CA TYR A 64 -5.47 -9.48 3.00
C TYR A 64 -5.20 -9.18 1.53
N TYR A 65 -4.06 -8.54 1.24
CA TYR A 65 -3.66 -8.16 -0.11
C TYR A 65 -2.74 -9.22 -0.71
N THR A 66 -3.05 -9.67 -1.92
CA THR A 66 -2.19 -10.51 -2.76
C THR A 66 -1.73 -9.72 -3.98
N ILE A 67 -0.47 -9.91 -4.37
CA ILE A 67 0.06 -9.38 -5.63
C ILE A 67 0.35 -10.57 -6.53
N GLU A 68 -0.41 -10.68 -7.61
CA GLU A 68 -0.16 -11.64 -8.66
C GLU A 68 0.64 -10.97 -9.76
N THR A 69 1.78 -11.56 -10.13
CA THR A 69 2.52 -11.13 -11.32
C THR A 69 1.97 -11.88 -12.51
N ASP A 70 1.29 -11.17 -13.41
CA ASP A 70 0.97 -11.75 -14.70
C ASP A 70 2.27 -11.97 -15.48
N THR A 71 2.63 -13.24 -15.72
CA THR A 71 3.79 -13.63 -16.53
C THR A 71 3.47 -13.66 -18.03
N SER A 72 2.27 -13.23 -18.44
CA SER A 72 1.80 -13.22 -19.82
C SER A 72 2.20 -11.92 -20.53
N VAL A 73 3.50 -11.72 -20.79
CA VAL A 73 3.99 -10.70 -21.74
C VAL A 73 5.09 -11.28 -22.60
#